data_AF-E0QP17-F1
#
_entry.id   AF-E0QP17-F1
#
_cell.length_a   1.000
_cell.length_b   1.000
_cell.length_c   1.000
_cell.angle_alpha   90.00
_cell.angle_beta   90.00
_cell.angle_gamma   90.00
#
_symmetry.space_group_name_H-M   'P 1'
#
loop_
_entity.id
_entity.type
_entity.pdbx_description
1 polymer ?
#
loop_
_entity_poly.entity_id
_entity_poly.type
_entity_poly.pdbx_seq_one_letter_code
_entity_poly.pdbx_strand_id
1 'polypeptide(L)'
;MAVLPGSGSGWVSILGMLRLLIHPTGMCKMPGQGVLVGLAKSLEKLSSGFRINRAADDAAGLAISEGLRSQVGGNRQAVRNAQDGISLVQTAEGALNEVHSILQRMRTLAVQGATDSNSGEARNNINTELNQLREELERIGKVTNFNGTNLLNGSASGPNALKFQVGANGDVNNRITVDLHDADVTAISQFSREDKVSQVAKVTTGQLTAGSTYTFNIEGKSFSFTPAKVDTPEAIQAALKEALQGKGIGYVAGTKPEVDAPADLVTAINAAVAKKNESAGVYTLTIAGKKYSYDAAAHGADANAIVQGLNEALKGSGYELVGNKAEKEGAITGFKLKAVTPETQTREVDFKLETTATGTEVKAAVGKFKGQIGIPSGQGFEFTVDGDKISFKRADGKSMDIDLAHSVTSVAAGKKAGLDDTHVPLSAFDANGTELDTVDKYSKKGIVNTLTVEDHESAQNLIKVLDA
;
A
#
# COMPACT_ATOMS: atom_id res chain seq x y z
N MET A 1 37.03 20.08 -62.27
CA MET A 1 37.76 20.94 -63.21
C MET A 1 38.61 21.85 -62.33
N ALA A 2 39.94 21.85 -62.31
CA ALA A 2 40.94 21.29 -63.19
C ALA A 2 42.20 20.96 -62.36
N VAL A 3 42.95 19.97 -62.84
CA VAL A 3 44.35 19.69 -62.53
C VAL A 3 45.22 20.76 -63.21
N LEU A 4 46.37 21.14 -62.61
CA LEU A 4 47.72 21.20 -63.22
C LEU A 4 48.68 22.25 -62.58
N PRO A 5 50.01 22.10 -62.78
CA PRO A 5 51.09 22.39 -61.83
C PRO A 5 52.13 23.43 -62.37
N GLY A 6 53.24 23.60 -61.65
CA GLY A 6 54.52 24.13 -62.17
C GLY A 6 55.56 24.17 -61.04
N SER A 7 56.68 23.43 -61.05
CA SER A 7 57.82 23.37 -61.99
C SER A 7 58.75 24.60 -61.94
N GLY A 8 60.01 24.36 -61.54
CA GLY A 8 61.17 25.21 -61.83
C GLY A 8 62.11 25.42 -60.61
N SER A 9 63.08 24.54 -60.34
CA SER A 9 64.46 24.52 -60.87
C SER A 9 65.39 25.64 -60.34
N GLY A 10 66.49 25.27 -59.68
CA GLY A 10 67.57 26.21 -59.35
C GLY A 10 68.69 25.65 -58.48
N TRP A 11 69.56 24.83 -59.08
CA TRP A 11 70.87 24.47 -58.53
C TRP A 11 71.77 25.71 -58.39
N VAL A 12 72.29 26.02 -57.20
CA VAL A 12 73.51 26.83 -57.03
C VAL A 12 74.32 26.37 -55.80
N SER A 13 75.54 25.91 -56.11
CA SER A 13 76.77 25.86 -55.32
C SER A 13 76.93 24.94 -54.10
N ILE A 14 77.26 23.69 -54.44
CA ILE A 14 78.44 23.00 -53.90
C ILE A 14 79.68 23.63 -54.56
N LEU A 15 80.33 24.61 -53.93
CA LEU A 15 81.76 24.95 -54.10
C LEU A 15 82.08 26.22 -53.29
N GLY A 16 82.52 26.07 -52.06
CA GLY A 16 82.97 27.19 -51.24
C GLY A 16 83.30 26.76 -49.81
N MET A 17 84.58 26.70 -49.49
CA MET A 17 85.16 26.48 -48.16
C MET A 17 85.26 25.04 -47.66
N LEU A 18 85.93 24.21 -48.46
CA LEU A 18 86.98 23.34 -47.92
C LEU A 18 88.22 24.19 -47.65
N ARG A 19 88.46 24.62 -46.41
CA ARG A 19 89.81 25.01 -45.94
C ARG A 19 89.89 25.00 -44.40
N LEU A 20 90.64 24.03 -43.87
CA LEU A 20 91.45 24.03 -42.63
C LEU A 20 90.85 24.73 -41.37
N LEU A 21 90.66 24.00 -40.27
CA LEU A 21 91.69 23.76 -39.23
C LEU A 21 91.10 23.08 -37.98
N ILE A 22 91.70 21.97 -37.61
CA ILE A 22 91.60 21.33 -36.30
C ILE A 22 92.11 22.31 -35.23
N HIS A 23 91.28 22.71 -34.27
CA HIS A 23 91.71 23.16 -32.94
C HIS A 23 90.62 22.83 -31.90
N PRO A 24 90.89 21.92 -30.94
CA PRO A 24 90.05 21.77 -29.76
C PRO A 24 90.46 22.84 -28.75
N THR A 25 89.68 23.91 -28.60
CA THR A 25 89.75 24.70 -27.37
C THR A 25 89.07 23.91 -26.27
N GLY A 26 89.88 23.09 -25.59
CA GLY A 26 89.53 22.50 -24.31
C GLY A 26 89.08 23.57 -23.33
N MET A 27 87.96 23.31 -22.67
CA MET A 27 87.55 24.00 -21.47
C MET A 27 88.68 23.91 -20.44
N CYS A 28 89.40 25.01 -20.22
CA CYS A 28 90.36 25.12 -19.13
C CYS A 28 89.57 25.28 -17.82
N LYS A 29 89.35 24.17 -17.13
CA LYS A 29 88.73 24.07 -15.81
C LYS A 29 89.61 24.85 -14.82
N MET A 30 89.17 26.03 -14.36
CA MET A 30 89.90 26.81 -13.36
C MET A 30 90.00 26.03 -12.03
N PRO A 31 91.18 25.91 -11.42
CA PRO A 31 91.33 25.25 -10.11
C PRO A 31 90.76 26.18 -9.01
N GLY A 32 89.51 25.94 -8.60
CA GLY A 32 88.87 26.66 -7.48
C GLY A 32 87.33 26.67 -7.51
N GLN A 33 86.71 26.55 -8.69
CA GLN A 33 85.24 26.59 -8.83
C GLN A 33 84.52 25.41 -8.16
N GLY A 34 85.20 24.27 -7.94
CA GLY A 34 84.61 23.12 -7.24
C GLY A 34 84.30 23.39 -5.76
N VAL A 35 85.08 24.25 -5.08
CA VAL A 35 84.94 24.51 -3.65
C VAL A 35 83.73 25.41 -3.37
N LEU A 36 83.52 26.45 -4.18
CA LEU A 36 82.36 27.34 -4.06
C LEU A 36 81.04 26.62 -4.38
N VAL A 37 81.03 25.72 -5.37
CA VAL A 37 79.87 24.89 -5.71
C VAL A 37 79.55 23.88 -4.59
N GLY A 38 80.58 23.30 -3.95
CA GLY A 38 80.41 22.41 -2.80
C GLY A 38 79.83 23.11 -1.56
N LEU A 39 80.32 24.31 -1.24
CA LEU A 39 79.80 25.10 -0.11
C LEU A 39 78.33 25.52 -0.33
N ALA A 40 77.99 25.98 -1.53
CA ALA A 40 76.61 26.34 -1.88
C ALA A 40 75.65 25.16 -1.75
N LYS A 41 76.05 23.96 -2.21
CA LYS A 41 75.25 22.73 -2.04
C LYS A 41 75.09 22.32 -0.58
N SER A 42 76.13 22.45 0.25
CA SER A 42 76.05 22.14 1.68
C SER A 42 75.13 23.11 2.43
N LEU A 43 75.14 24.40 2.06
CA LEU A 43 74.20 25.39 2.60
C LEU A 43 72.76 25.13 2.15
N GLU A 44 72.53 24.70 0.91
CA GLU A 44 71.21 24.30 0.40
C GLU A 44 70.65 23.09 1.18
N LYS A 45 71.49 22.08 1.45
CA LYS A 45 71.13 20.92 2.27
C LYS A 45 70.88 21.28 3.73
N LEU A 46 71.66 22.21 4.29
CA LEU A 46 71.45 22.69 5.65
C LEU A 46 70.15 23.50 5.78
N SER A 47 69.84 24.37 4.80
CA SER A 47 68.65 25.23 4.83
C SER A 47 67.34 24.46 4.60
N SER A 48 67.39 23.37 3.83
CA SER A 48 66.23 22.52 3.55
C SER A 48 66.05 21.40 4.59
N GLY A 49 67.11 21.06 5.33
CA GLY A 49 67.14 19.90 6.22
C GLY A 49 67.15 18.55 5.50
N PHE A 50 67.16 18.54 4.15
CA PHE A 50 67.14 17.32 3.36
C PHE A 50 68.51 17.05 2.73
N ARG A 51 68.93 15.79 2.78
CA ARG A 51 70.21 15.34 2.20
C ARG A 51 70.20 15.32 0.66
N ILE A 52 69.01 15.19 0.05
CA ILE A 52 68.79 15.13 -1.40
C ILE A 52 67.77 16.22 -1.74
N ASN A 53 68.21 17.28 -2.42
CA ASN A 53 67.34 18.41 -2.79
C ASN A 53 67.03 18.48 -4.29
N ARG A 54 67.85 17.84 -5.12
CA ARG A 54 67.72 17.86 -6.58
C ARG A 54 68.04 16.48 -7.14
N ALA A 55 67.48 16.17 -8.31
CA ALA A 55 67.74 14.90 -9.00
C ALA A 55 69.23 14.69 -9.35
N ALA A 56 69.99 15.77 -9.47
CA ALA A 56 71.42 15.73 -9.72
C ALA A 56 72.27 15.29 -8.50
N ASP A 57 71.71 15.30 -7.29
CA ASP A 57 72.43 14.85 -6.08
C ASP A 57 72.27 13.33 -5.86
N ASP A 58 71.07 12.80 -6.08
CA ASP A 58 70.76 11.37 -6.09
C ASP A 58 69.39 11.17 -6.75
N ALA A 59 69.38 10.82 -8.04
CA ALA A 59 68.14 10.66 -8.80
C ALA A 59 67.28 9.50 -8.29
N ALA A 60 67.92 8.40 -7.86
CA ALA A 60 67.22 7.22 -7.35
C ALA A 60 66.66 7.47 -5.95
N GLY A 61 67.45 8.09 -5.06
CA GLY A 61 67.01 8.45 -3.71
C GLY A 61 65.91 9.53 -3.70
N LEU A 62 65.95 10.49 -4.63
CA LEU A 62 64.87 11.45 -4.81
C LEU A 62 63.58 10.77 -5.30
N ALA A 63 63.67 9.88 -6.29
CA ALA A 63 62.52 9.16 -6.81
C ALA A 63 61.83 8.29 -5.74
N ILE A 64 62.61 7.60 -4.91
CA ILE A 64 62.08 6.82 -3.79
C ILE A 64 61.44 7.75 -2.74
N SER A 65 62.09 8.87 -2.40
CA SER A 65 61.58 9.81 -1.39
C SER A 65 60.27 10.47 -1.81
N GLU A 66 60.14 10.86 -3.08
CA GLU A 66 58.89 11.41 -3.62
C GLU A 66 57.79 10.33 -3.73
N GLY A 67 58.16 9.09 -4.05
CA GLY A 67 57.24 7.95 -4.00
C GLY A 67 56.67 7.72 -2.59
N LEU A 68 57.53 7.72 -1.57
CA LEU A 68 57.12 7.61 -0.16
C LEU A 68 56.29 8.81 0.29
N ARG A 69 56.63 10.03 -0.14
CA ARG A 69 55.85 11.24 0.17
C ARG A 69 54.44 11.15 -0.41
N SER A 70 54.30 10.66 -1.64
CA SER A 70 53.01 10.40 -2.28
C SER A 70 52.21 9.35 -1.51
N GLN A 71 52.84 8.24 -1.11
CA GLN A 71 52.19 7.21 -0.28
C GLN A 71 51.72 7.75 1.08
N VAL A 72 52.51 8.58 1.76
CA VAL A 72 52.11 9.23 3.01
C VAL A 72 50.90 10.15 2.78
N GLY A 73 50.89 10.92 1.69
CA GLY A 73 49.74 11.74 1.30
C GLY A 73 48.48 10.91 1.06
N GLY A 74 48.61 9.81 0.30
CA GLY A 74 47.54 8.85 0.05
C GLY A 74 46.99 8.24 1.33
N ASN A 75 47.87 7.73 2.21
CA ASN A 75 47.47 7.14 3.48
C ASN A 75 46.78 8.14 4.42
N ARG A 76 47.16 9.43 4.42
CA ARG A 76 46.46 10.45 5.21
C ARG A 76 45.02 10.66 4.74
N GLN A 77 44.78 10.66 3.43
CA GLN A 77 43.41 10.69 2.90
C GLN A 77 42.67 9.39 3.22
N ALA A 78 43.37 8.25 3.12
CA ALA A 78 42.79 6.95 3.41
C ALA A 78 42.31 6.82 4.87
N VAL A 79 43.03 7.41 5.84
CA VAL A 79 42.59 7.51 7.24
C VAL A 79 41.30 8.32 7.37
N ARG A 80 41.15 9.44 6.64
CA ARG A 80 39.89 10.20 6.63
C ARG A 80 38.75 9.40 6.03
N ASN A 81 38.99 8.74 4.90
CA ASN A 81 37.98 7.87 4.27
C ASN A 81 37.54 6.73 5.22
N ALA A 82 38.47 6.17 6.00
CA ALA A 82 38.15 5.16 7.00
C ALA A 82 37.30 5.73 8.15
N GLN A 83 37.58 6.96 8.60
CA GLN A 83 36.76 7.65 9.59
C GLN A 83 35.34 7.92 9.08
N ASP A 84 35.19 8.33 7.81
CA ASP A 84 33.88 8.49 7.18
C ASP A 84 33.12 7.16 7.12
N GLY A 85 33.83 6.05 6.81
CA GLY A 85 33.26 4.71 6.85
C GLY A 85 32.78 4.32 8.25
N ILE A 86 33.53 4.65 9.31
CA ILE A 86 33.12 4.41 10.70
C ILE A 86 31.85 5.20 11.03
N SER A 87 31.80 6.50 10.70
CA SER A 87 30.62 7.33 10.97
C SER A 87 29.38 6.86 10.22
N LEU A 88 29.55 6.36 8.99
CA LEU A 88 28.46 5.75 8.23
C LEU A 88 27.92 4.51 8.93
N VAL A 89 28.80 3.58 9.31
CA VAL A 89 28.41 2.34 9.99
C VAL A 89 27.73 2.64 11.32
N GLN A 90 28.22 3.61 12.10
CA GLN A 90 27.59 4.02 13.36
C GLN A 90 26.20 4.62 13.15
N THR A 91 26.00 5.37 12.06
CA THR A 91 24.67 5.90 11.71
C THR A 91 23.70 4.78 11.36
N ALA A 92 24.15 3.79 10.57
CA ALA A 92 23.37 2.60 10.26
C ALA A 92 23.06 1.77 11.51
N GLU A 93 24.04 1.52 12.37
CA GLU A 93 23.90 0.76 13.61
C GLU A 93 22.93 1.43 14.60
N GLY A 94 23.01 2.76 14.75
CA GLY A 94 22.08 3.52 15.57
C GLY A 94 20.62 3.36 15.10
N ALA A 95 20.38 3.43 13.79
CA ALA A 95 19.05 3.21 13.23
C ALA A 95 18.58 1.75 13.37
N LEU A 96 19.49 0.78 13.21
CA LEU A 96 19.17 -0.65 13.39
C LEU A 96 18.83 -1.01 14.85
N ASN A 97 19.37 -0.28 15.84
CA ASN A 97 18.97 -0.46 17.24
C ASN A 97 17.49 -0.07 17.49
N GLU A 98 16.99 0.97 16.82
CA GLU A 98 15.57 1.35 16.87
C GLU A 98 14.72 0.29 16.16
N VAL A 99 15.15 -0.20 15.00
CA VAL A 99 14.50 -1.32 14.30
C VAL A 99 14.39 -2.54 15.20
N HIS A 100 15.46 -2.90 15.90
CA HIS A 100 15.46 -4.03 16.83
C HIS A 100 14.45 -3.84 17.97
N SER A 101 14.41 -2.65 18.58
CA SER A 101 13.45 -2.32 19.65
C SER A 101 11.99 -2.43 19.16
N ILE A 102 11.73 -1.96 17.94
CA ILE A 102 10.40 -2.06 17.32
C ILE A 102 10.03 -3.52 17.07
N LEU A 103 10.91 -4.33 16.48
CA LEU A 103 10.65 -5.75 16.22
C LEU A 103 10.39 -6.54 17.52
N GLN A 104 11.10 -6.24 18.60
CA GLN A 104 10.83 -6.81 19.93
C GLN A 104 9.44 -6.43 20.46
N ARG A 105 9.01 -5.17 20.27
CA ARG A 105 7.66 -4.73 20.63
C ARG A 105 6.60 -5.45 19.79
N MET A 106 6.81 -5.55 18.48
CA MET A 106 5.92 -6.29 17.58
C MET A 106 5.80 -7.76 17.97
N ARG A 107 6.91 -8.39 18.36
CA ARG A 107 6.92 -9.77 18.88
C ARG A 107 6.11 -9.90 20.16
N THR A 108 6.26 -8.97 21.10
CA THR A 108 5.50 -8.97 22.36
C THR A 108 4.00 -8.87 22.09
N LEU A 109 3.61 -8.00 21.15
CA LEU A 109 2.22 -7.84 20.71
C LEU A 109 1.68 -9.10 20.02
N ALA A 110 2.48 -9.75 19.19
CA ALA A 110 2.11 -11.00 18.54
C ALA A 110 1.87 -12.13 19.57
N VAL A 111 2.76 -12.28 20.56
CA VAL A 111 2.58 -13.23 21.67
C VAL A 111 1.36 -12.89 22.52
N GLN A 112 1.11 -11.61 22.79
CA GLN A 112 -0.09 -11.17 23.50
C GLN A 112 -1.35 -11.56 22.71
N GLY A 113 -1.39 -11.28 21.41
CA GLY A 113 -2.53 -11.61 20.55
C GLY A 113 -2.78 -13.11 20.36
N ALA A 114 -1.74 -13.95 20.53
CA ALA A 114 -1.83 -15.40 20.47
C ALA A 114 -2.61 -16.04 21.64
N THR A 115 -3.06 -15.27 22.62
CA THR A 115 -3.85 -15.80 23.74
C THR A 115 -5.36 -15.80 23.40
N ASP A 116 -6.03 -16.94 23.57
CA ASP A 116 -7.47 -17.10 23.26
C ASP A 116 -8.43 -16.46 24.29
N SER A 117 -7.91 -16.02 25.43
CA SER A 117 -8.69 -15.23 26.40
C SER A 117 -8.89 -13.76 25.98
N ASN A 118 -8.19 -13.28 24.95
CA ASN A 118 -8.38 -11.93 24.44
C ASN A 118 -9.68 -11.81 23.64
N SER A 119 -10.38 -10.68 23.81
CA SER A 119 -11.53 -10.35 22.96
C SER A 119 -11.09 -9.98 21.55
N GLY A 120 -11.99 -10.08 20.58
CA GLY A 120 -11.73 -9.61 19.21
C GLY A 120 -11.39 -8.12 19.15
N GLU A 121 -11.99 -7.29 20.01
CA GLU A 121 -11.66 -5.87 20.13
C GLU A 121 -10.22 -5.63 20.64
N ALA A 122 -9.76 -6.42 21.61
CA ALA A 122 -8.39 -6.35 22.09
C ALA A 122 -7.39 -6.72 20.97
N ARG A 123 -7.69 -7.77 20.19
CA ARG A 123 -6.90 -8.16 19.02
C ARG A 123 -6.87 -7.08 17.92
N ASN A 124 -7.97 -6.36 17.70
CA ASN A 124 -8.01 -5.23 16.77
C ASN A 124 -7.12 -4.06 17.20
N ASN A 125 -7.07 -3.76 18.51
CA ASN A 125 -6.18 -2.73 19.04
C ASN A 125 -4.70 -3.12 18.88
N ILE A 126 -4.37 -4.40 19.13
CA ILE A 126 -3.04 -4.96 18.88
C ILE A 126 -2.65 -4.82 17.40
N ASN A 127 -3.54 -5.18 16.48
CA ASN A 127 -3.33 -5.01 15.04
C ASN A 127 -3.09 -3.55 14.65
N THR A 128 -3.78 -2.61 15.29
CA THR A 128 -3.58 -1.17 15.04
C THR A 128 -2.18 -0.73 15.45
N GLU A 129 -1.71 -1.16 16.62
CA GLU A 129 -0.34 -0.87 17.09
C GLU A 129 0.71 -1.50 16.19
N LEU A 130 0.52 -2.76 15.77
CA LEU A 130 1.42 -3.44 14.83
C LEU A 130 1.55 -2.71 13.49
N ASN A 131 0.45 -2.16 12.95
CA ASN A 131 0.49 -1.38 11.72
C ASN A 131 1.29 -0.09 11.88
N GLN A 132 1.14 0.62 13.01
CA GLN A 132 1.94 1.81 13.31
C GLN A 132 3.43 1.48 13.43
N LEU A 133 3.77 0.37 14.08
CA LEU A 133 5.15 -0.10 14.20
C LEU A 133 5.75 -0.48 12.83
N ARG A 134 4.97 -1.11 11.94
CA ARG A 134 5.40 -1.36 10.56
C ARG A 134 5.70 -0.06 9.82
N GLU A 135 4.80 0.92 9.89
CA GLU A 135 4.97 2.22 9.24
C GLU A 135 6.23 2.92 9.74
N GLU A 136 6.54 2.80 11.03
CA GLU A 136 7.75 3.35 11.62
C GLU A 136 9.02 2.64 11.13
N LEU A 137 9.02 1.31 11.00
CA LEU A 137 10.12 0.57 10.36
C LEU A 137 10.38 1.05 8.94
N GLU A 138 9.32 1.15 8.13
CA GLU A 138 9.41 1.63 6.76
C GLU A 138 9.95 3.06 6.69
N ARG A 139 9.53 3.92 7.63
CA ARG A 139 10.06 5.29 7.76
C ARG A 139 11.55 5.28 8.06
N ILE A 140 12.01 4.51 9.07
CA ILE A 140 13.43 4.42 9.44
C ILE A 140 14.28 3.97 8.23
N GLY A 141 13.83 2.94 7.51
CA GLY A 141 14.51 2.47 6.29
C GLY A 141 14.66 3.57 5.24
N LYS A 142 13.62 4.39 5.04
CA LYS A 142 13.61 5.46 4.04
C LYS A 142 14.39 6.72 4.44
N VAL A 143 14.45 7.07 5.73
CA VAL A 143 15.08 8.33 6.18
C VAL A 143 16.56 8.17 6.55
N THR A 144 17.01 6.95 6.86
CA THR A 144 18.39 6.70 7.30
C THR A 144 19.35 6.92 6.12
N ASN A 145 20.04 8.05 6.15
CA ASN A 145 20.96 8.47 5.10
C ASN A 145 22.28 8.98 5.67
N PHE A 146 23.33 8.82 4.89
CA PHE A 146 24.64 9.42 5.16
C PHE A 146 25.12 10.13 3.90
N ASN A 147 25.31 11.45 3.99
CA ASN A 147 25.76 12.29 2.88
C ASN A 147 24.96 12.07 1.57
N GLY A 148 23.63 11.99 1.68
CA GLY A 148 22.72 11.78 0.54
C GLY A 148 22.62 10.34 0.04
N THR A 149 23.35 9.40 0.63
CA THR A 149 23.23 7.97 0.33
C THR A 149 22.32 7.28 1.36
N ASN A 150 21.26 6.62 0.90
CA ASN A 150 20.38 5.86 1.79
C ASN A 150 21.06 4.55 2.21
N LEU A 151 20.96 4.21 3.49
CA LEU A 151 21.71 3.09 4.06
C LEU A 151 20.88 1.82 4.21
N LEU A 152 19.60 1.94 4.58
CA LEU A 152 18.78 0.83 5.10
C LEU A 152 17.57 0.46 4.23
N ASN A 153 17.60 0.83 2.95
CA ASN A 153 16.54 0.55 1.98
C ASN A 153 17.00 -0.35 0.82
N GLY A 154 18.09 -1.09 1.02
CA GLY A 154 18.70 -1.97 0.02
C GLY A 154 19.51 -1.27 -1.08
N SER A 155 19.48 0.07 -1.19
CA SER A 155 20.19 0.78 -2.29
C SER A 155 21.72 0.74 -2.17
N ALA A 156 22.25 0.59 -0.95
CA ALA A 156 23.68 0.46 -0.64
C ALA A 156 24.14 -1.02 -0.54
N SER A 157 23.66 -1.87 -1.45
CA SER A 157 23.94 -3.32 -1.42
C SER A 157 24.56 -3.87 -2.70
N GLY A 158 25.25 -5.02 -2.58
CA GLY A 158 25.78 -5.78 -3.71
C GLY A 158 26.68 -4.95 -4.64
N PRO A 159 26.37 -4.81 -5.95
CA PRO A 159 27.17 -3.99 -6.87
C PRO A 159 27.30 -2.52 -6.45
N ASN A 160 26.31 -1.99 -5.73
CA ASN A 160 26.24 -0.62 -5.22
C ASN A 160 26.75 -0.48 -3.79
N ALA A 161 27.33 -1.55 -3.21
CA ALA A 161 27.96 -1.50 -1.90
C ALA A 161 29.05 -0.41 -1.84
N LEU A 162 29.16 0.22 -0.67
CA LEU A 162 30.00 1.39 -0.48
C LEU A 162 31.45 0.97 -0.30
N LYS A 163 32.33 1.53 -1.14
CA LYS A 163 33.75 1.17 -1.21
C LYS A 163 34.59 2.30 -0.65
N PHE A 164 35.27 2.04 0.45
CA PHE A 164 36.16 2.98 1.11
C PHE A 164 37.61 2.62 0.78
N GLN A 165 38.33 3.56 0.17
CA GLN A 165 39.76 3.43 -0.10
C GLN A 165 40.54 3.69 1.21
N VAL A 166 41.21 2.66 1.73
CA VAL A 166 41.90 2.67 3.04
C VAL A 166 43.43 2.52 2.95
N GLY A 167 43.98 2.50 1.74
CA GLY A 167 45.43 2.67 1.55
C GLY A 167 45.79 3.49 0.31
N ALA A 168 47.09 3.75 0.14
CA ALA A 168 47.60 4.65 -0.90
C ALA A 168 47.57 4.07 -2.32
N ASN A 169 47.41 2.76 -2.48
CA ASN A 169 47.51 2.09 -3.78
C ASN A 169 46.13 1.70 -4.34
N GLY A 170 45.98 1.69 -5.66
CA GLY A 170 44.71 1.44 -6.35
C GLY A 170 44.27 -0.03 -6.43
N ASP A 171 44.85 -0.93 -5.64
CA ASP A 171 44.49 -2.35 -5.65
C ASP A 171 43.27 -2.67 -4.76
N VAL A 172 42.72 -3.87 -4.95
CA VAL A 172 41.53 -4.34 -4.22
C VAL A 172 41.81 -4.55 -2.73
N ASN A 173 43.04 -4.89 -2.35
CA ASN A 173 43.42 -5.14 -0.95
C ASN A 173 43.51 -3.83 -0.14
N ASN A 174 43.53 -2.67 -0.80
CA ASN A 174 43.54 -1.35 -0.17
C ASN A 174 42.14 -0.76 -0.02
N ARG A 175 41.08 -1.58 -0.09
CA ARG A 175 39.68 -1.16 0.00
C ARG A 175 38.91 -1.98 1.02
N ILE A 176 38.03 -1.30 1.75
CA ILE A 176 36.99 -1.93 2.57
C ILE A 176 35.65 -1.72 1.86
N THR A 177 34.90 -2.79 1.70
CA THR A 177 33.54 -2.72 1.16
C THR A 177 32.55 -2.91 2.30
N VAL A 178 31.63 -1.97 2.44
CA VAL A 178 30.49 -2.05 3.36
C VAL A 178 29.27 -2.40 2.53
N ASP A 179 28.81 -3.64 2.67
CA ASP A 179 27.60 -4.13 2.01
C ASP A 179 26.47 -4.18 3.04
N LEU A 180 25.39 -3.45 2.79
CA LEU A 180 24.22 -3.36 3.66
C LEU A 180 23.04 -4.18 3.13
N HIS A 181 23.30 -5.21 2.29
CA HIS A 181 22.27 -6.10 1.76
C HIS A 181 21.32 -6.65 2.83
N ASP A 182 21.88 -7.18 3.93
CA ASP A 182 21.09 -7.81 5.00
C ASP A 182 20.40 -6.79 5.92
N ALA A 183 20.68 -5.49 5.75
CA ALA A 183 20.15 -4.41 6.56
C ALA A 183 18.99 -3.65 5.88
N ASP A 184 18.34 -4.26 4.87
CA ASP A 184 17.18 -3.66 4.20
C ASP A 184 15.91 -3.75 5.08
N VAL A 185 15.64 -2.67 5.80
CA VAL A 185 14.49 -2.53 6.69
C VAL A 185 13.18 -2.49 5.90
N THR A 186 13.20 -2.05 4.63
CA THR A 186 11.99 -1.99 3.79
C THR A 186 11.55 -3.36 3.29
N ALA A 187 12.48 -4.32 3.24
CA ALA A 187 12.15 -5.73 3.04
C ALA A 187 11.59 -6.36 4.33
N ILE A 188 12.22 -6.06 5.48
CA ILE A 188 11.80 -6.56 6.81
C ILE A 188 10.37 -6.11 7.16
N SER A 189 9.99 -4.88 6.83
CA SER A 189 8.66 -4.32 7.12
C SER A 189 7.51 -4.98 6.35
N GLN A 190 7.80 -5.87 5.37
CA GLN A 190 6.76 -6.52 4.58
C GLN A 190 6.06 -7.67 5.32
N PHE A 191 6.66 -8.19 6.41
CA PHE A 191 6.12 -9.27 7.26
C PHE A 191 5.42 -10.36 6.45
N SER A 192 6.16 -10.95 5.52
CA SER A 192 5.58 -11.78 4.48
C SER A 192 6.16 -13.18 4.48
N ARG A 193 5.31 -14.16 4.20
CA ARG A 193 5.70 -15.56 4.03
C ARG A 193 5.08 -16.10 2.74
N GLU A 194 5.80 -16.98 2.08
CA GLU A 194 5.28 -17.71 0.93
C GLU A 194 4.34 -18.83 1.41
N ASP A 195 3.03 -18.66 1.18
CA ASP A 195 2.00 -19.64 1.56
C ASP A 195 0.95 -19.78 0.45
N LYS A 196 0.05 -20.76 0.59
CA LYS A 196 -1.09 -20.92 -0.32
C LYS A 196 -2.15 -19.87 0.01
N VAL A 197 -2.53 -19.06 -0.99
CA VAL A 197 -3.69 -18.16 -0.92
C VAL A 197 -4.83 -18.71 -1.75
N SER A 198 -6.07 -18.55 -1.27
CA SER A 198 -7.23 -18.89 -2.09
C SER A 198 -7.24 -18.07 -3.38
N GLN A 199 -7.69 -18.69 -4.48
CA GLN A 199 -7.90 -18.06 -5.77
C GLN A 199 -9.37 -17.72 -6.03
N VAL A 200 -10.28 -18.23 -5.21
CA VAL A 200 -11.73 -18.09 -5.41
C VAL A 200 -12.17 -16.68 -5.00
N ALA A 201 -12.70 -15.87 -5.91
CA ALA A 201 -13.29 -14.57 -5.57
C ALA A 201 -14.83 -14.61 -5.52
N LYS A 202 -15.44 -15.52 -6.27
CA LYS A 202 -16.91 -15.67 -6.40
C LYS A 202 -17.29 -17.15 -6.41
N VAL A 203 -18.43 -17.48 -5.84
CA VAL A 203 -19.03 -18.83 -5.87
C VAL A 203 -20.47 -18.74 -6.32
N THR A 204 -20.87 -19.65 -7.20
CA THR A 204 -22.25 -19.74 -7.69
C THR A 204 -22.85 -21.10 -7.35
N THR A 205 -24.08 -21.10 -6.85
CA THR A 205 -24.85 -22.32 -6.59
C THR A 205 -25.69 -22.72 -7.79
N GLY A 206 -25.94 -24.03 -7.93
CA GLY A 206 -26.99 -24.56 -8.81
C GLY A 206 -28.40 -24.05 -8.46
N GLN A 207 -29.37 -24.36 -9.32
CA GLN A 207 -30.77 -23.95 -9.14
C GLN A 207 -31.34 -24.43 -7.80
N LEU A 208 -31.91 -23.51 -7.05
CA LEU A 208 -32.64 -23.79 -5.82
C LEU A 208 -33.93 -24.57 -6.16
N THR A 209 -34.31 -25.44 -5.24
CA THR A 209 -35.54 -26.23 -5.27
C THR A 209 -36.38 -25.79 -4.09
N ALA A 210 -37.62 -25.38 -4.37
CA ALA A 210 -38.55 -24.93 -3.35
C ALA A 210 -38.77 -25.99 -2.25
N GLY A 211 -38.80 -25.54 -0.99
CA GLY A 211 -39.06 -26.41 0.16
C GLY A 211 -37.88 -27.26 0.63
N SER A 212 -36.71 -27.16 0.00
CA SER A 212 -35.47 -27.80 0.45
C SER A 212 -34.68 -26.88 1.38
N THR A 213 -34.16 -27.37 2.49
CA THR A 213 -33.26 -26.56 3.34
C THR A 213 -31.85 -26.62 2.78
N TYR A 214 -31.23 -25.47 2.53
CA TYR A 214 -29.85 -25.38 2.06
C TYR A 214 -28.93 -24.99 3.22
N THR A 215 -27.90 -25.79 3.44
CA THR A 215 -26.82 -25.49 4.40
C THR A 215 -25.60 -25.03 3.63
N PHE A 216 -24.98 -23.93 4.07
CA PHE A 216 -23.79 -23.34 3.48
C PHE A 216 -22.68 -23.33 4.52
N ASN A 217 -21.45 -23.59 4.10
CA ASN A 217 -20.26 -23.36 4.91
C ASN A 217 -19.39 -22.27 4.25
N ILE A 218 -19.19 -21.17 4.98
CA ILE A 218 -18.30 -20.08 4.57
C ILE A 218 -17.35 -19.80 5.73
N GLU A 219 -16.04 -19.90 5.48
CA GLU A 219 -14.99 -19.64 6.47
C GLU A 219 -15.20 -20.42 7.79
N GLY A 220 -15.55 -21.71 7.68
CA GLY A 220 -15.75 -22.60 8.83
C GLY A 220 -17.04 -22.35 9.62
N LYS A 221 -17.88 -21.39 9.20
CA LYS A 221 -19.17 -21.11 9.81
C LYS A 221 -20.31 -21.65 8.94
N SER A 222 -21.02 -22.64 9.47
CA SER A 222 -22.20 -23.19 8.81
C SER A 222 -23.46 -22.38 9.13
N PHE A 223 -24.24 -22.05 8.11
CA PHE A 223 -25.57 -21.48 8.24
C PHE A 223 -26.55 -22.21 7.32
N SER A 224 -27.84 -22.15 7.62
CA SER A 224 -28.87 -22.82 6.84
C SER A 224 -30.04 -21.88 6.59
N PHE A 225 -30.64 -21.95 5.42
CA PHE A 225 -31.91 -21.30 5.14
C PHE A 225 -32.80 -22.23 4.32
N THR A 226 -34.12 -22.01 4.41
CA THR A 226 -35.10 -22.71 3.59
C THR A 226 -35.78 -21.68 2.72
N PRO A 227 -35.64 -21.71 1.38
CA PRO A 227 -36.54 -21.02 0.48
C PRO A 227 -37.91 -21.70 0.62
N ALA A 228 -38.75 -21.15 1.50
CA ALA A 228 -40.17 -21.52 1.53
C ALA A 228 -40.82 -21.12 0.19
N LYS A 229 -42.10 -21.49 -0.04
CA LYS A 229 -42.95 -21.03 -1.15
C LYS A 229 -43.09 -19.49 -1.19
N VAL A 230 -41.99 -18.80 -1.40
CA VAL A 230 -41.92 -17.36 -1.52
C VAL A 230 -41.24 -17.16 -2.85
N ASP A 231 -42.09 -17.01 -3.86
CA ASP A 231 -41.75 -17.12 -5.28
C ASP A 231 -40.92 -15.92 -5.80
N THR A 232 -40.34 -15.14 -4.88
CA THR A 232 -39.71 -13.85 -5.16
C THR A 232 -38.27 -13.84 -4.66
N PRO A 233 -37.27 -13.44 -5.49
CA PRO A 233 -35.87 -13.31 -5.10
C PRO A 233 -35.66 -12.55 -3.79
N GLU A 234 -36.46 -11.52 -3.51
CA GLU A 234 -36.34 -10.64 -2.34
C GLU A 234 -36.54 -11.39 -1.02
N ALA A 235 -37.42 -12.39 -1.00
CA ALA A 235 -37.68 -13.17 0.20
C ALA A 235 -36.57 -14.20 0.48
N ILE A 236 -36.01 -14.79 -0.57
CA ILE A 236 -34.83 -15.66 -0.48
C ILE A 236 -33.65 -14.83 0.04
N GLN A 237 -33.47 -13.61 -0.48
CA GLN A 237 -32.45 -12.69 0.01
C GLN A 237 -32.64 -12.34 1.49
N ALA A 238 -33.86 -12.05 1.93
CA ALA A 238 -34.14 -11.75 3.33
C ALA A 238 -33.81 -12.92 4.26
N ALA A 239 -34.23 -14.15 3.91
CA ALA A 239 -33.94 -15.34 4.69
C ALA A 239 -32.44 -15.67 4.75
N LEU A 240 -31.74 -15.51 3.62
CA LEU A 240 -30.30 -15.72 3.53
C LEU A 240 -29.52 -14.69 4.37
N LYS A 241 -29.94 -13.42 4.33
CA LYS A 241 -29.39 -12.35 5.16
C LYS A 241 -29.52 -12.66 6.66
N GLU A 242 -30.71 -13.07 7.10
CA GLU A 242 -30.96 -13.40 8.49
C GLU A 242 -30.09 -14.59 8.96
N ALA A 243 -29.96 -15.62 8.12
CA ALA A 243 -29.13 -16.78 8.41
C ALA A 243 -27.63 -16.43 8.57
N LEU A 244 -27.09 -15.56 7.71
CA LEU A 244 -25.71 -15.06 7.79
C LEU A 244 -25.49 -14.23 9.06
N GLN A 245 -26.38 -13.28 9.34
CA GLN A 245 -26.30 -12.43 10.52
C GLN A 245 -26.36 -13.24 11.82
N GLY A 246 -27.22 -14.27 11.87
CA GLY A 246 -27.33 -15.17 13.01
C GLY A 246 -26.06 -15.98 13.34
N LYS A 247 -25.10 -16.07 12.40
CA LYS A 247 -23.80 -16.72 12.59
C LYS A 247 -22.63 -15.75 12.74
N GLY A 248 -22.90 -14.44 12.83
CA GLY A 248 -21.84 -13.43 12.88
C GLY A 248 -20.99 -13.43 11.62
N ILE A 249 -21.59 -13.78 10.47
CA ILE A 249 -21.01 -13.57 9.15
C ILE A 249 -21.57 -12.24 8.65
N GLY A 250 -20.69 -11.29 8.34
CA GLY A 250 -21.11 -9.99 7.80
C GLY A 250 -21.81 -10.17 6.46
N TYR A 251 -22.96 -9.55 6.26
CA TYR A 251 -23.63 -9.44 4.97
C TYR A 251 -23.61 -8.00 4.51
N VAL A 252 -23.31 -7.76 3.23
CA VAL A 252 -23.47 -6.44 2.64
C VAL A 252 -24.47 -6.52 1.49
N ALA A 253 -25.52 -5.70 1.56
CA ALA A 253 -26.55 -5.71 0.55
C ALA A 253 -26.01 -5.06 -0.73
N GLY A 254 -26.16 -5.75 -1.85
CA GLY A 254 -25.86 -5.18 -3.15
C GLY A 254 -26.73 -3.95 -3.38
N THR A 255 -26.16 -2.75 -3.33
CA THR A 255 -26.89 -1.52 -3.59
C THR A 255 -26.09 -0.57 -4.48
N LYS A 256 -26.85 0.18 -5.27
CA LYS A 256 -26.37 1.27 -6.13
C LYS A 256 -26.12 2.50 -5.22
N PRO A 257 -25.44 3.57 -5.70
CA PRO A 257 -25.29 4.82 -4.94
C PRO A 257 -26.60 5.60 -4.76
N GLU A 258 -27.76 4.95 -4.89
CA GLU A 258 -29.10 5.53 -4.87
C GLU A 258 -30.08 4.55 -4.20
N VAL A 259 -30.99 5.06 -3.37
CA VAL A 259 -32.10 4.29 -2.78
C VAL A 259 -33.43 5.02 -2.99
N ASP A 260 -34.42 4.29 -3.48
CA ASP A 260 -35.80 4.77 -3.66
C ASP A 260 -36.58 4.84 -2.35
N ALA A 261 -37.43 5.86 -2.21
CA ALA A 261 -38.36 5.99 -1.09
C ALA A 261 -39.54 4.99 -1.23
N PRO A 262 -40.00 4.38 -0.13
CA PRO A 262 -41.19 3.55 -0.08
C PRO A 262 -42.43 4.29 -0.59
N ALA A 263 -43.23 3.62 -1.43
CA ALA A 263 -44.47 4.16 -2.00
C ALA A 263 -45.48 4.63 -0.93
N ASP A 264 -45.53 3.97 0.22
CA ASP A 264 -46.44 4.30 1.32
C ASP A 264 -46.12 5.67 1.95
N LEU A 265 -44.83 6.02 2.05
CA LEU A 265 -44.41 7.32 2.55
C LEU A 265 -44.75 8.42 1.54
N VAL A 266 -44.46 8.19 0.26
CA VAL A 266 -44.79 9.12 -0.81
C VAL A 266 -46.30 9.41 -0.79
N THR A 267 -47.10 8.37 -0.62
CA THR A 267 -48.57 8.46 -0.48
C THR A 267 -48.98 9.23 0.77
N ALA A 268 -48.35 8.98 1.92
CA ALA A 268 -48.65 9.68 3.17
C ALA A 268 -48.30 11.19 3.10
N ILE A 269 -47.16 11.55 2.51
CA ILE A 269 -46.75 12.94 2.29
C ILE A 269 -47.73 13.62 1.32
N ASN A 270 -48.05 12.98 0.19
CA ASN A 270 -49.02 13.53 -0.77
C ASN A 270 -50.41 13.72 -0.15
N ALA A 271 -50.86 12.78 0.68
CA ALA A 271 -52.13 12.88 1.39
C ALA A 271 -52.14 14.04 2.40
N ALA A 272 -51.01 14.32 3.07
CA ALA A 272 -50.85 15.47 3.96
C ALA A 272 -50.87 16.79 3.16
N VAL A 273 -50.16 16.85 2.02
CA VAL A 273 -50.10 18.03 1.15
C VAL A 273 -51.46 18.33 0.49
N ALA A 274 -52.21 17.29 0.09
CA ALA A 274 -53.50 17.45 -0.60
C ALA A 274 -54.64 18.03 0.28
N LYS A 275 -54.53 17.93 1.61
CA LYS A 275 -55.58 18.34 2.55
C LYS A 275 -55.67 19.85 2.84
N LYS A 276 -54.95 20.70 2.10
CA LYS A 276 -55.07 22.19 2.09
C LYS A 276 -55.41 22.83 3.46
N ASN A 277 -54.70 22.45 4.51
CA ASN A 277 -54.77 23.15 5.80
C ASN A 277 -53.37 23.18 6.40
N GLU A 278 -52.88 24.39 6.64
CA GLU A 278 -51.77 24.80 7.53
C GLU A 278 -51.12 23.68 8.35
N SER A 279 -50.39 22.77 7.72
CA SER A 279 -49.75 21.66 8.42
C SER A 279 -48.36 22.09 8.86
N ALA A 280 -48.37 22.92 9.90
CA ALA A 280 -47.20 23.28 10.69
C ALA A 280 -46.56 22.00 11.26
N GLY A 281 -45.42 21.60 10.71
CA GLY A 281 -44.71 20.41 11.13
C GLY A 281 -43.26 20.43 10.67
N VAL A 282 -42.39 19.83 11.48
CA VAL A 282 -40.95 19.74 11.18
C VAL A 282 -40.69 18.41 10.48
N TYR A 283 -40.15 18.48 9.27
CA TYR A 283 -39.66 17.33 8.52
C TYR A 283 -38.21 17.09 8.90
N THR A 284 -37.88 15.93 9.47
CA THR A 284 -36.51 15.61 9.91
C THR A 284 -36.01 14.38 9.19
N LEU A 285 -35.03 14.57 8.30
CA LEU A 285 -34.26 13.52 7.65
C LEU A 285 -33.05 13.19 8.52
N THR A 286 -32.92 11.92 8.92
CA THR A 286 -31.74 11.42 9.61
C THR A 286 -30.93 10.56 8.65
N ILE A 287 -29.64 10.86 8.47
CA ILE A 287 -28.70 10.08 7.64
C ILE A 287 -27.47 9.77 8.49
N ALA A 288 -27.07 8.49 8.60
CA ALA A 288 -25.94 8.07 9.43
C ALA A 288 -25.98 8.63 10.88
N GLY A 289 -27.18 8.76 11.44
CA GLY A 289 -27.41 9.34 12.78
C GLY A 289 -27.40 10.87 12.86
N LYS A 290 -27.04 11.60 11.79
CA LYS A 290 -27.12 13.07 11.71
C LYS A 290 -28.51 13.51 11.25
N LYS A 291 -29.06 14.55 11.88
CA LYS A 291 -30.40 15.08 11.59
C LYS A 291 -30.33 16.34 10.72
N TYR A 292 -31.20 16.39 9.73
CA TYR A 292 -31.40 17.48 8.78
C TYR A 292 -32.89 17.81 8.80
N SER A 293 -33.24 18.99 9.30
CA SER A 293 -34.63 19.36 9.55
C SER A 293 -35.06 20.53 8.69
N TYR A 294 -36.33 20.53 8.27
CA TYR A 294 -37.01 21.61 7.59
C TYR A 294 -38.35 21.90 8.27
N ASP A 295 -38.56 23.15 8.67
CA ASP A 295 -39.81 23.60 9.29
C ASP A 295 -40.75 24.15 8.22
N ALA A 296 -41.74 23.34 7.85
CA ALA A 296 -42.73 23.73 6.85
C ALA A 296 -43.69 24.83 7.34
N ALA A 297 -43.82 25.02 8.67
CA ALA A 297 -44.63 26.09 9.24
C ALA A 297 -44.02 27.47 8.97
N ALA A 298 -42.70 27.56 9.06
CA ALA A 298 -41.95 28.80 8.91
C ALA A 298 -41.61 29.14 7.46
N HIS A 299 -41.52 28.13 6.57
CA HIS A 299 -40.89 28.28 5.25
C HIS A 299 -41.73 27.81 4.06
N GLY A 300 -42.94 27.29 4.29
CA GLY A 300 -43.85 26.84 3.24
C GLY A 300 -44.02 25.33 3.22
N ALA A 301 -45.27 24.90 2.99
CA ALA A 301 -45.72 23.51 3.14
C ALA A 301 -45.99 22.79 1.82
N ASP A 302 -45.65 23.39 0.67
CA ASP A 302 -45.75 22.69 -0.60
C ASP A 302 -44.64 21.63 -0.73
N ALA A 303 -44.95 20.59 -1.49
CA ALA A 303 -44.08 19.46 -1.75
C ALA A 303 -42.68 19.86 -2.25
N ASN A 304 -42.57 20.89 -3.09
CA ASN A 304 -41.28 21.31 -3.65
C ASN A 304 -40.45 22.09 -2.63
N ALA A 305 -41.08 22.95 -1.83
CA ALA A 305 -40.42 23.68 -0.76
C ALA A 305 -39.81 22.75 0.30
N ILE A 306 -40.50 21.66 0.66
CA ILE A 306 -39.98 20.67 1.61
C ILE A 306 -38.72 19.98 1.07
N VAL A 307 -38.71 19.60 -0.21
CA VAL A 307 -37.58 18.90 -0.85
C VAL A 307 -36.39 19.84 -1.03
N GLN A 308 -36.65 21.06 -1.50
CA GLN A 308 -35.62 22.09 -1.64
C GLN A 308 -35.04 22.47 -0.28
N GLY A 309 -35.89 22.63 0.74
CA GLY A 309 -35.46 22.94 2.09
C GLY A 309 -34.61 21.84 2.72
N LEU A 310 -34.97 20.56 2.53
CA LEU A 310 -34.15 19.43 2.98
C LEU A 310 -32.85 19.31 2.17
N ASN A 311 -32.86 19.56 0.85
CA ASN A 311 -31.64 19.57 0.04
C ASN A 311 -30.67 20.70 0.42
N GLU A 312 -31.19 21.89 0.77
CA GLU A 312 -30.35 22.97 1.27
C GLU A 312 -29.75 22.61 2.64
N ALA A 313 -30.51 21.93 3.50
CA ALA A 313 -29.99 21.39 4.75
C ALA A 313 -28.93 20.28 4.54
N LEU A 314 -29.02 19.53 3.43
CA LEU A 314 -28.07 18.48 3.05
C LEU A 314 -26.80 18.99 2.34
N LYS A 315 -26.67 20.30 2.10
CA LYS A 315 -25.52 20.86 1.39
C LYS A 315 -24.20 20.53 2.08
N GLY A 316 -23.26 19.96 1.34
CA GLY A 316 -21.95 19.54 1.88
C GLY A 316 -21.97 18.21 2.67
N SER A 317 -23.12 17.54 2.76
CA SER A 317 -23.24 16.23 3.43
C SER A 317 -22.78 15.04 2.57
N GLY A 318 -22.66 15.22 1.26
CA GLY A 318 -22.39 14.14 0.30
C GLY A 318 -23.64 13.36 -0.14
N TYR A 319 -24.83 13.84 0.20
CA TYR A 319 -26.12 13.27 -0.20
C TYR A 319 -27.01 14.30 -0.91
N GLU A 320 -27.87 13.81 -1.81
CA GLU A 320 -28.88 14.59 -2.51
C GLU A 320 -30.22 13.85 -2.52
N LEU A 321 -31.33 14.57 -2.23
CA LEU A 321 -32.69 14.09 -2.47
C LEU A 321 -33.11 14.42 -3.90
N VAL A 322 -33.43 13.41 -4.69
CA VAL A 322 -33.96 13.56 -6.04
C VAL A 322 -35.45 13.24 -6.03
N GLY A 323 -36.30 14.22 -6.34
CA GLY A 323 -37.75 14.02 -6.47
C GLY A 323 -38.16 13.67 -7.89
N ASN A 324 -39.07 12.69 -8.06
CA ASN A 324 -39.73 12.44 -9.34
C ASN A 324 -40.89 13.43 -9.54
N LYS A 325 -40.80 14.28 -10.57
CA LYS A 325 -41.83 15.27 -10.91
C LYS A 325 -43.02 14.60 -11.61
N ALA A 326 -44.26 14.89 -11.18
CA ALA A 326 -45.43 14.75 -12.04
C ALA A 326 -45.68 16.04 -12.83
N GLU A 327 -46.19 15.91 -14.05
CA GLU A 327 -46.59 17.00 -14.95
C GLU A 327 -47.81 17.83 -14.45
N LYS A 328 -48.35 17.55 -13.25
CA LYS A 328 -49.45 18.31 -12.64
C LYS A 328 -49.04 18.85 -11.26
N GLU A 329 -49.23 20.16 -11.11
CA GLU A 329 -48.89 20.96 -9.92
C GLU A 329 -49.34 20.30 -8.60
N GLY A 330 -48.36 19.98 -7.74
CA GLY A 330 -48.57 19.77 -6.30
C GLY A 330 -48.29 18.38 -5.72
N ALA A 331 -48.10 17.34 -6.53
CA ALA A 331 -47.88 15.96 -6.04
C ALA A 331 -46.46 15.44 -6.32
N ILE A 332 -45.83 14.81 -5.31
CA ILE A 332 -44.57 14.08 -5.45
C ILE A 332 -44.89 12.66 -5.93
N THR A 333 -44.27 12.17 -6.99
CA THR A 333 -44.48 10.76 -7.41
C THR A 333 -43.49 9.78 -6.78
N GLY A 334 -42.39 10.30 -6.22
CA GLY A 334 -41.40 9.53 -5.46
C GLY A 334 -40.20 10.38 -5.06
N PHE A 335 -39.38 9.86 -4.15
CA PHE A 335 -38.09 10.43 -3.75
C PHE A 335 -36.98 9.39 -3.84
N LYS A 336 -35.76 9.82 -4.15
CA LYS A 336 -34.55 9.00 -4.03
C LYS A 336 -33.53 9.73 -3.18
N LEU A 337 -32.81 8.99 -2.34
CA LEU A 337 -31.60 9.50 -1.68
C LEU A 337 -30.38 8.98 -2.44
N LYS A 338 -29.55 9.90 -2.93
CA LYS A 338 -28.36 9.60 -3.73
C LYS A 338 -27.08 10.00 -3.00
N ALA A 339 -26.09 9.12 -2.96
CA ALA A 339 -24.72 9.46 -2.57
C ALA A 339 -23.99 10.09 -3.76
N VAL A 340 -23.56 11.34 -3.59
CA VAL A 340 -22.95 12.15 -4.66
C VAL A 340 -21.43 12.26 -4.56
N THR A 341 -20.81 11.92 -3.41
CA THR A 341 -19.35 11.94 -3.24
C THR A 341 -18.77 10.52 -3.20
N PRO A 342 -17.56 10.27 -3.75
CA PRO A 342 -16.97 8.93 -3.78
C PRO A 342 -16.85 8.27 -2.40
N GLU A 343 -16.49 9.03 -1.37
CA GLU A 343 -16.38 8.51 0.01
C GLU A 343 -17.72 8.09 0.63
N THR A 344 -18.84 8.68 0.21
CA THR A 344 -20.18 8.25 0.66
C THR A 344 -20.70 7.10 -0.18
N GLN A 345 -20.27 6.99 -1.44
CA GLN A 345 -20.59 5.88 -2.32
C GLN A 345 -19.92 4.56 -1.92
N THR A 346 -18.98 4.54 -0.98
CA THR A 346 -18.31 3.32 -0.51
C THR A 346 -18.66 2.97 0.94
N ARG A 347 -19.77 3.49 1.48
CA ARG A 347 -20.13 3.34 2.90
C ARG A 347 -21.58 2.95 3.09
N GLU A 348 -21.83 1.98 3.96
CA GLU A 348 -23.20 1.66 4.39
C GLU A 348 -23.78 2.76 5.27
N VAL A 349 -24.99 3.24 4.92
CA VAL A 349 -25.64 4.36 5.61
C VAL A 349 -27.13 4.13 5.73
N ASP A 350 -27.60 3.99 6.97
CA ASP A 350 -29.04 4.03 7.28
C ASP A 350 -29.58 5.46 7.15
N PHE A 351 -30.81 5.59 6.63
CA PHE A 351 -31.52 6.86 6.59
C PHE A 351 -33.00 6.75 7.01
N LYS A 352 -33.60 7.86 7.42
CA LYS A 352 -34.94 7.88 8.01
C LYS A 352 -35.56 9.26 7.85
N LEU A 353 -36.82 9.37 7.42
CA LEU A 353 -37.56 10.63 7.44
C LEU A 353 -38.71 10.57 8.44
N GLU A 354 -38.85 11.61 9.23
CA GLU A 354 -39.91 11.79 10.23
C GLU A 354 -40.61 13.14 10.05
N THR A 355 -41.89 13.24 10.42
CA THR A 355 -42.65 14.50 10.41
C THR A 355 -43.58 14.61 11.62
N THR A 356 -43.86 15.83 12.07
CA THR A 356 -44.70 16.14 13.25
C THR A 356 -46.02 16.85 12.93
N ALA A 357 -46.47 16.87 11.66
CA ALA A 357 -47.70 17.57 11.25
C ALA A 357 -48.99 16.98 11.88
N THR A 358 -49.91 17.84 12.35
CA THR A 358 -51.17 17.45 13.02
C THR A 358 -52.41 17.65 12.14
N GLY A 359 -53.41 16.73 12.18
CA GLY A 359 -54.75 17.02 11.62
C GLY A 359 -55.60 15.87 11.04
N THR A 360 -55.06 14.67 10.77
CA THR A 360 -55.84 13.42 10.59
C THR A 360 -54.83 12.28 10.58
N GLU A 361 -54.90 11.35 11.55
CA GLU A 361 -54.18 10.06 11.59
C GLU A 361 -52.82 9.93 10.87
N VAL A 362 -51.88 10.86 11.07
CA VAL A 362 -50.46 10.61 10.78
C VAL A 362 -49.67 10.90 12.04
N LYS A 363 -49.89 10.09 13.07
CA LYS A 363 -49.12 10.19 14.32
C LYS A 363 -47.68 9.70 14.20
N ALA A 364 -47.35 8.97 13.14
CA ALA A 364 -45.99 8.59 12.76
C ALA A 364 -46.04 7.76 11.47
N ALA A 365 -46.02 8.38 10.29
CA ALA A 365 -45.54 7.66 9.11
C ALA A 365 -43.99 7.63 9.16
N VAL A 366 -43.45 7.07 10.23
CA VAL A 366 -42.00 6.85 10.37
C VAL A 366 -41.69 5.51 9.72
N GLY A 367 -41.64 5.52 8.38
CA GLY A 367 -40.92 4.49 7.65
C GLY A 367 -39.43 4.69 7.92
N LYS A 368 -38.79 3.79 8.67
CA LYS A 368 -37.32 3.72 8.68
C LYS A 368 -36.91 3.30 7.27
N PHE A 369 -36.25 4.17 6.51
CA PHE A 369 -35.66 3.79 5.22
C PHE A 369 -34.37 3.02 5.48
N LYS A 370 -34.50 1.75 5.82
CA LYS A 370 -33.34 0.86 5.89
C LYS A 370 -32.91 0.49 4.48
N GLY A 371 -32.27 1.44 3.78
CA GLY A 371 -31.60 1.20 2.51
C GLY A 371 -30.13 1.54 2.65
N GLN A 372 -29.27 0.61 2.23
CA GLN A 372 -27.83 0.84 2.14
C GLN A 372 -27.56 1.64 0.86
N ILE A 373 -26.70 2.66 0.91
CA ILE A 373 -26.35 3.48 -0.26
C ILE A 373 -24.87 3.23 -0.57
N GLY A 374 -24.53 2.73 -1.77
CA GLY A 374 -23.14 2.58 -2.20
C GLY A 374 -22.57 1.15 -2.20
N ILE A 375 -21.30 1.03 -2.58
CA ILE A 375 -20.55 -0.22 -2.67
C ILE A 375 -20.09 -0.64 -1.26
N PRO A 376 -20.33 -1.90 -0.88
CA PRO A 376 -19.75 -2.51 0.32
C PRO A 376 -18.24 -2.30 0.48
N SER A 377 -17.78 -1.94 1.68
CA SER A 377 -16.36 -2.07 2.07
C SER A 377 -16.27 -2.83 3.40
N GLY A 378 -15.56 -3.97 3.45
CA GLY A 378 -15.33 -4.73 4.69
C GLY A 378 -15.29 -6.26 4.53
N GLN A 379 -15.21 -6.99 5.65
CA GLN A 379 -15.15 -8.47 5.75
C GLN A 379 -16.50 -9.18 5.51
N GLY A 380 -17.43 -8.54 4.80
CA GLY A 380 -18.77 -9.07 4.56
C GLY A 380 -18.91 -9.80 3.21
N PHE A 381 -19.99 -10.54 3.05
CA PHE A 381 -20.36 -11.20 1.80
C PHE A 381 -21.53 -10.46 1.14
N GLU A 382 -21.40 -10.19 -0.14
CA GLU A 382 -22.50 -9.81 -1.01
C GLU A 382 -23.08 -11.09 -1.62
N PHE A 383 -24.40 -11.19 -1.70
CA PHE A 383 -25.05 -12.23 -2.47
C PHE A 383 -26.11 -11.64 -3.39
N THR A 384 -26.28 -12.27 -4.55
CA THR A 384 -27.33 -11.94 -5.51
C THR A 384 -28.19 -13.17 -5.73
N VAL A 385 -29.51 -12.97 -5.75
CA VAL A 385 -30.46 -14.00 -6.16
C VAL A 385 -31.02 -13.57 -7.51
N ASP A 386 -30.80 -14.39 -8.53
CA ASP A 386 -31.33 -14.19 -9.88
C ASP A 386 -32.20 -15.39 -10.24
N GLY A 387 -33.52 -15.23 -10.08
CA GLY A 387 -34.47 -16.33 -10.08
C GLY A 387 -34.10 -17.38 -9.03
N ASP A 388 -33.81 -18.60 -9.47
CA ASP A 388 -33.45 -19.73 -8.61
C ASP A 388 -31.94 -19.87 -8.41
N LYS A 389 -31.09 -18.93 -8.85
CA LYS A 389 -29.62 -19.01 -8.68
C LYS A 389 -29.13 -18.05 -7.62
N ILE A 390 -28.18 -18.51 -6.78
CA ILE A 390 -27.49 -17.67 -5.80
C ILE A 390 -26.02 -17.53 -6.19
N SER A 391 -25.51 -16.30 -6.16
CA SER A 391 -24.08 -16.05 -6.26
C SER A 391 -23.57 -15.28 -5.06
N PHE A 392 -22.41 -15.68 -4.53
CA PHE A 392 -21.74 -15.07 -3.38
C PHE A 392 -20.42 -14.45 -3.82
N LYS A 393 -20.12 -13.26 -3.30
CA LYS A 393 -18.89 -12.51 -3.53
C LYS A 393 -18.43 -11.84 -2.24
N ARG A 394 -17.13 -11.84 -1.96
CA ARG A 394 -16.57 -11.03 -0.87
C ARG A 394 -16.63 -9.53 -1.18
N ALA A 395 -17.07 -8.75 -0.20
CA ALA A 395 -17.16 -7.29 -0.30
C ALA A 395 -15.77 -6.61 -0.38
N ASP A 396 -14.74 -7.22 0.22
CA ASP A 396 -13.36 -6.72 0.17
C ASP A 396 -12.60 -7.08 -1.14
N GLY A 397 -13.24 -7.84 -2.04
CA GLY A 397 -12.61 -8.31 -3.28
C GLY A 397 -11.48 -9.33 -3.07
N LYS A 398 -11.25 -9.79 -1.84
CA LYS A 398 -10.27 -10.84 -1.51
C LYS A 398 -10.87 -12.22 -1.76
N SER A 399 -10.03 -13.24 -1.68
CA SER A 399 -10.42 -14.62 -1.98
C SER A 399 -11.22 -15.29 -0.84
N MET A 400 -12.14 -16.20 -1.16
CA MET A 400 -12.94 -17.02 -0.27
C MET A 400 -12.31 -18.41 -0.12
N ASP A 401 -12.14 -18.93 1.08
CA ASP A 401 -11.78 -20.33 1.26
C ASP A 401 -13.05 -21.20 1.23
N ILE A 402 -13.06 -22.26 0.41
CA ILE A 402 -14.21 -23.16 0.27
C ILE A 402 -13.79 -24.57 0.67
N ASP A 403 -14.36 -25.07 1.77
CA ASP A 403 -14.33 -26.49 2.06
C ASP A 403 -15.36 -27.22 1.19
N LEU A 404 -14.90 -27.83 0.09
CA LEU A 404 -15.75 -28.57 -0.84
C LEU A 404 -16.45 -29.79 -0.21
N ALA A 405 -15.93 -30.35 0.88
CA ALA A 405 -16.52 -31.52 1.51
C ALA A 405 -17.85 -31.20 2.24
N HIS A 406 -18.12 -29.92 2.49
CA HIS A 406 -19.28 -29.46 3.27
C HIS A 406 -19.92 -28.17 2.73
N SER A 407 -19.64 -27.79 1.49
CA SER A 407 -19.84 -26.43 1.00
C SER A 407 -21.32 -26.04 0.83
N VAL A 408 -22.13 -26.86 0.15
CA VAL A 408 -23.60 -26.71 0.09
C VAL A 408 -24.33 -28.05 -0.03
N THR A 409 -25.22 -28.34 0.92
CA THR A 409 -26.11 -29.51 0.87
C THR A 409 -27.58 -29.10 0.91
N SER A 410 -28.40 -29.73 0.05
CA SER A 410 -29.85 -29.65 0.14
C SER A 410 -30.38 -30.76 1.05
N VAL A 411 -31.17 -30.40 2.05
CA VAL A 411 -31.80 -31.31 3.02
C VAL A 411 -33.30 -31.30 2.77
N ALA A 412 -33.89 -32.49 2.57
CA ALA A 412 -35.33 -32.64 2.42
C ALA A 412 -36.08 -32.35 3.73
N ALA A 413 -37.33 -31.88 3.62
CA ALA A 413 -38.16 -31.57 4.79
C ALA A 413 -38.26 -32.78 5.75
N GLY A 414 -37.87 -32.58 7.02
CA GLY A 414 -37.91 -33.61 8.06
C GLY A 414 -36.69 -34.56 8.09
N LYS A 415 -35.70 -34.38 7.21
CA LYS A 415 -34.44 -35.13 7.24
C LYS A 415 -33.36 -34.37 8.02
N LYS A 416 -32.40 -35.13 8.56
CA LYS A 416 -31.18 -34.59 9.18
C LYS A 416 -30.10 -34.53 8.12
N ALA A 417 -29.32 -33.44 8.10
CA ALA A 417 -28.20 -33.27 7.20
C ALA A 417 -27.23 -34.46 7.27
N GLY A 418 -26.79 -34.96 6.11
CA GLY A 418 -25.67 -35.90 5.97
C GLY A 418 -25.99 -37.39 5.82
N LEU A 419 -27.25 -37.83 5.90
CA LEU A 419 -27.59 -39.27 5.78
C LEU A 419 -28.05 -39.70 4.37
N ASP A 420 -28.67 -38.81 3.59
CA ASP A 420 -29.25 -39.11 2.26
C ASP A 420 -29.08 -37.95 1.24
N ASP A 421 -28.21 -36.95 1.52
CA ASP A 421 -28.22 -35.68 0.79
C ASP A 421 -27.49 -35.75 -0.56
N THR A 422 -28.07 -35.11 -1.58
CA THR A 422 -27.38 -34.85 -2.86
C THR A 422 -26.68 -33.50 -2.79
N HIS A 423 -25.40 -33.45 -3.10
CA HIS A 423 -24.63 -32.20 -3.11
C HIS A 423 -25.11 -31.30 -4.25
N VAL A 424 -25.28 -30.01 -3.98
CA VAL A 424 -25.50 -29.02 -5.04
C VAL A 424 -24.12 -28.66 -5.60
N PRO A 425 -23.86 -28.81 -6.91
CA PRO A 425 -22.58 -28.42 -7.47
C PRO A 425 -22.36 -26.92 -7.30
N LEU A 426 -21.16 -26.56 -6.84
CA LEU A 426 -20.68 -25.18 -6.75
C LEU A 426 -19.59 -24.97 -7.79
N SER A 427 -19.74 -23.90 -8.55
CA SER A 427 -18.69 -23.40 -9.42
C SER A 427 -18.01 -22.23 -8.71
N ALA A 428 -16.71 -22.38 -8.46
CA ALA A 428 -15.86 -21.32 -7.94
C ALA A 428 -15.21 -20.57 -9.09
N PHE A 429 -15.03 -19.26 -8.96
CA PHE A 429 -14.46 -18.43 -10.00
C PHE A 429 -13.31 -17.59 -9.44
N ASP A 430 -12.26 -17.43 -10.23
CA ASP A 430 -11.16 -16.51 -9.91
C ASP A 430 -11.57 -15.03 -10.09
N ALA A 431 -10.63 -14.12 -9.80
CA ALA A 431 -10.84 -12.69 -9.99
C ALA A 431 -11.11 -12.27 -11.45
N ASN A 432 -10.76 -13.12 -12.42
CA ASN A 432 -10.97 -12.89 -13.84
C ASN A 432 -12.28 -13.52 -14.36
N GLY A 433 -13.05 -14.19 -13.49
CA GLY A 433 -14.26 -14.91 -13.88
C GLY A 433 -14.00 -16.28 -14.52
N THR A 434 -12.79 -16.81 -14.40
CA THR A 434 -12.44 -18.17 -14.85
C THR A 434 -12.96 -19.17 -13.83
N GLU A 435 -13.71 -20.17 -14.30
CA GLU A 435 -14.18 -21.26 -13.45
C GLU A 435 -13.01 -22.13 -12.97
N LEU A 436 -12.97 -22.39 -11.67
CA LEU A 436 -12.03 -23.25 -10.97
C LEU A 436 -12.75 -24.58 -10.74
N ASP A 437 -12.27 -25.63 -11.41
CA ASP A 437 -12.95 -26.93 -11.54
C ASP A 437 -12.34 -28.04 -10.67
N THR A 438 -11.21 -27.77 -10.01
CA THR A 438 -10.40 -28.75 -9.30
C THR A 438 -9.85 -28.16 -8.00
N VAL A 439 -9.69 -29.01 -6.99
CA VAL A 439 -9.24 -28.59 -5.64
C VAL A 439 -7.91 -27.84 -5.69
N ASP A 440 -6.98 -28.30 -6.51
CA ASP A 440 -5.66 -27.68 -6.66
C ASP A 440 -5.73 -26.27 -7.27
N LYS A 441 -6.74 -25.98 -8.10
CA LYS A 441 -6.94 -24.65 -8.70
C LYS A 441 -7.54 -23.64 -7.72
N TYR A 442 -8.05 -24.07 -6.56
CA TYR A 442 -8.57 -23.13 -5.56
C TYR A 442 -7.48 -22.41 -4.77
N SER A 443 -6.23 -22.85 -4.84
CA SER A 443 -5.11 -22.19 -4.14
C SER A 443 -3.95 -21.88 -5.07
N LYS A 444 -3.27 -20.75 -4.88
CA LYS A 444 -1.98 -20.43 -5.54
C LYS A 444 -0.93 -20.15 -4.47
N LYS A 445 0.31 -20.52 -4.73
CA LYS A 445 1.44 -20.08 -3.91
C LYS A 445 1.60 -18.58 -4.10
N GLY A 446 1.62 -17.83 -3.01
CA GLY A 446 1.68 -16.38 -3.02
C GLY A 446 2.33 -15.83 -1.76
N ILE A 447 2.74 -14.57 -1.84
CA ILE A 447 3.22 -13.83 -0.68
C ILE A 447 2.01 -13.46 0.17
N VAL A 448 1.97 -13.95 1.40
CA VAL A 448 0.92 -13.65 2.38
C VAL A 448 1.48 -12.69 3.41
N ASN A 449 0.82 -11.55 3.59
CA ASN A 449 1.12 -10.64 4.69
C ASN A 449 0.63 -11.28 5.99
N THR A 450 1.54 -11.58 6.90
CA THR A 450 1.26 -12.23 8.18
C THR A 450 1.15 -11.25 9.34
N LEU A 451 1.11 -9.93 9.09
CA LEU A 451 0.98 -8.89 10.12
C LEU A 451 -0.43 -8.80 10.73
N THR A 452 -1.05 -9.93 11.01
CA THR A 452 -2.41 -9.99 11.57
C THR A 452 -2.43 -10.87 12.81
N VAL A 453 -3.17 -10.45 13.82
CA VAL A 453 -3.38 -11.19 15.08
C VAL A 453 -4.87 -11.39 15.35
N GLU A 454 -5.63 -11.80 14.32
CA GLU A 454 -7.09 -11.99 14.41
C GLU A 454 -7.46 -13.24 15.24
N ASP A 455 -6.60 -14.26 15.20
CA ASP A 455 -6.73 -15.53 15.89
C ASP A 455 -5.38 -16.06 16.38
N HIS A 456 -5.41 -17.19 17.10
CA HIS A 456 -4.19 -17.83 17.59
C HIS A 456 -3.25 -18.18 16.43
N GLU A 457 -3.77 -18.68 15.31
CA GLU A 457 -2.96 -19.19 14.21
C GLU A 457 -2.24 -18.07 13.43
N SER A 458 -2.94 -17.00 13.11
CA SER A 458 -2.37 -15.77 12.52
C SER A 458 -1.32 -15.16 13.44
N ALA A 459 -1.54 -15.15 14.76
CA ALA A 459 -0.54 -14.73 15.74
C ALA A 459 0.72 -15.62 15.72
N GLN A 460 0.55 -16.94 15.67
CA GLN A 460 1.68 -17.87 15.55
C GLN A 460 2.45 -17.65 14.25
N ASN A 461 1.76 -17.36 13.15
CA ASN A 461 2.40 -17.09 11.87
C ASN A 461 3.22 -15.79 11.92
N LEU A 462 2.71 -14.74 12.56
CA LEU A 462 3.47 -13.52 12.80
C LEU A 462 4.71 -13.78 13.67
N ILE A 463 4.57 -14.54 14.76
CA ILE A 463 5.71 -14.90 15.63
C ILE A 463 6.79 -15.64 14.83
N LYS A 464 6.41 -16.62 14.00
CA LYS A 464 7.35 -17.37 13.16
C LYS A 464 8.10 -16.47 12.18
N VAL A 465 7.43 -15.48 11.60
CA VAL A 465 8.07 -14.52 10.69
C VAL A 465 8.99 -13.56 11.44
N LEU A 466 8.66 -13.19 12.68
CA LEU A 466 9.48 -12.32 13.53
C LEU A 466 10.68 -13.04 14.18
N ASP A 467 10.62 -14.36 14.32
CA ASP A 467 11.69 -15.19 14.88
C ASP A 467 12.68 -15.73 13.81
N ALA A 468 12.32 -15.64 12.52
CA ALA A 468 13.14 -16.03 11.38
C ALA A 468 14.16 -14.94 11.03
#